data_AF-A0A1T5FN77-F1
#
_entry.id   AF-A0A1T5FN77-F1
#
_cell.length_a   1.000
_cell.length_b   1.000
_cell.length_c   1.000
_cell.angle_alpha   90.00
_cell.angle_beta   90.00
_cell.angle_gamma   90.00
#
_symmetry.space_group_name_H-M   'P 1'
#
loop_
_entity.id
_entity.type
_entity.pdbx_description
1 polymer ?
#
loop_
_entity_poly.entity_id
_entity_poly.type
_entity_poly.pdbx_seq_one_letter_code
_entity_poly.pdbx_strand_id
1 'polypeptide(L)'
;MGLLDMAGGAFIGISLVLMSVITRGKIGLGDGLMLTVTGLLLGFTDNLKILTMSVLLTAGFSVILMIFGKCRKDTELPFAPFLLGAFLVTV
;
A
#
# COMPACT_ATOMS: atom_id res chain seq x y z
N MET A 1 8.03 21.43 1.53
CA MET A 1 7.48 20.49 0.54
C MET A 1 7.32 21.21 -0.78
N GLY A 2 7.96 20.73 -1.84
CA GLY A 2 7.78 21.27 -3.18
C GLY A 2 6.52 20.68 -3.83
N LEU A 3 5.92 21.41 -4.79
CA LEU A 3 4.76 20.92 -5.55
C LEU A 3 5.05 19.58 -6.28
N LEU A 4 6.30 19.41 -6.72
CA LEU A 4 6.81 18.19 -7.35
C LEU A 4 6.79 16.98 -6.41
N ASP A 5 7.05 17.16 -5.12
CA ASP A 5 7.06 16.09 -4.12
C ASP A 5 5.63 15.58 -3.87
N MET A 6 4.66 16.49 -3.80
CA MET A 6 3.24 16.15 -3.65
C MET A 6 2.69 15.47 -4.90
N ALA A 7 3.04 15.99 -6.09
CA ALA A 7 2.64 15.39 -7.36
C ALA A 7 3.23 13.98 -7.52
N GLY A 8 4.49 13.78 -7.13
CA GLY A 8 5.13 12.46 -7.10
C GLY A 8 4.42 11.52 -6.12
N GLY A 9 4.12 11.98 -4.90
CA GLY A 9 3.39 11.19 -3.90
C GLY A 9 2.00 10.76 -4.38
N ALA A 10 1.25 11.67 -5.00
CA ALA A 10 -0.06 11.37 -5.60
C ALA A 10 0.04 10.38 -6.76
N PHE A 11 1.07 10.50 -7.61
CA PHE A 11 1.30 9.59 -8.74
C PHE A 11 1.55 8.15 -8.27
N ILE A 12 2.29 7.97 -7.18
CA ILE A 12 2.50 6.64 -6.57
C ILE A 12 1.17 6.05 -6.11
N GLY A 13 0.32 6.84 -5.43
CA GLY A 13 -1.00 6.37 -4.99
C GLY A 13 -1.91 5.98 -6.15
N ILE A 14 -1.99 6.83 -7.18
CA ILE A 14 -2.81 6.60 -8.38
C ILE A 14 -2.35 5.36 -9.15
N SER A 15 -1.04 5.16 -9.30
CA SER A 15 -0.50 3.96 -9.96
C SER A 15 -0.84 2.68 -9.18
N LEU A 16 -0.92 2.75 -7.85
CA LEU A 16 -1.36 1.63 -7.01
C LEU A 16 -2.87 1.37 -7.11
N VAL A 17 -3.70 2.41 -7.20
CA VAL A 17 -5.14 2.29 -7.51
C VAL A 17 -5.34 1.61 -8.86
N LEU A 18 -4.59 2.03 -9.90
CA LEU A 18 -4.62 1.40 -11.22
C LEU A 18 -4.22 -0.07 -11.15
N MET A 19 -3.16 -0.42 -10.42
CA MET A 19 -2.79 -1.82 -10.19
C MET A 19 -3.91 -2.59 -9.45
N SER A 20 -4.57 -2.00 -8.47
CA SER A 20 -5.69 -2.63 -7.75
C SER A 20 -6.84 -2.99 -8.69
N VAL A 21 -7.20 -2.09 -9.62
CA VAL A 21 -8.22 -2.33 -10.65
C VAL A 21 -7.79 -3.45 -11.62
N ILE A 22 -6.53 -3.44 -12.07
CA ILE A 22 -5.99 -4.47 -12.97
C ILE A 22 -5.95 -5.84 -12.30
N THR A 23 -5.64 -5.88 -10.99
CA THR A 23 -5.57 -7.11 -10.21
C THR A 23 -6.97 -7.61 -9.77
N ARG A 24 -8.06 -7.05 -10.33
CA ARG A 24 -9.45 -7.42 -10.04
C ARG A 24 -9.83 -7.37 -8.56
N GLY A 25 -9.28 -6.43 -7.79
CA GLY A 25 -9.63 -6.24 -6.38
C GLY A 25 -8.78 -7.01 -5.37
N LYS A 26 -7.76 -7.77 -5.82
CA LYS A 26 -6.81 -8.43 -4.91
C LYS A 26 -6.06 -7.46 -3.98
N ILE A 27 -5.90 -6.22 -4.41
CA ILE A 27 -5.40 -5.11 -3.60
C ILE A 27 -6.61 -4.22 -3.35
N GLY A 28 -6.87 -3.82 -2.11
CA GLY A 28 -8.02 -2.98 -1.80
C GLY A 28 -7.96 -1.65 -2.54
N LEU A 29 -9.02 -1.32 -3.29
CA LEU A 29 -9.15 -0.02 -3.97
C LEU A 29 -9.01 1.15 -2.98
N GLY A 30 -9.49 0.96 -1.75
CA GLY A 30 -9.34 1.91 -0.65
C GLY A 30 -7.88 2.15 -0.26
N ASP A 31 -7.01 1.16 -0.42
CA ASP A 31 -5.61 1.22 0.02
C ASP A 31 -4.78 2.11 -0.91
N GLY A 32 -5.05 2.06 -2.22
CA GLY A 32 -4.46 2.99 -3.17
C GLY A 32 -4.98 4.42 -2.99
N LEU A 33 -6.26 4.60 -2.64
CA LEU A 33 -6.81 5.93 -2.31
C LEU A 33 -6.17 6.51 -1.06
N MET A 34 -6.02 5.72 0.00
CA MET A 34 -5.31 6.15 1.21
C MET A 34 -3.88 6.54 0.89
N LEU A 35 -3.16 5.76 0.08
CA LEU A 35 -1.79 6.09 -0.32
C LEU A 35 -1.69 7.36 -1.17
N THR A 36 -2.73 7.67 -1.94
CA THR A 36 -2.81 8.92 -2.72
C THR A 36 -2.95 10.11 -1.78
N VAL A 37 -3.81 10.00 -0.76
CA VAL A 37 -4.02 11.05 0.25
C VAL A 37 -2.76 11.22 1.12
N THR A 38 -2.14 10.14 1.59
CA THR A 38 -0.87 10.22 2.33
C THR A 38 0.26 10.77 1.47
N GLY A 39 0.30 10.46 0.17
CA GLY A 39 1.26 11.03 -0.77
C GLY A 39 1.13 12.54 -0.96
N LEU A 40 -0.11 13.04 -0.96
CA LEU A 40 -0.38 14.48 -0.98
C LEU A 40 0.00 15.17 0.34
N LEU A 41 -0.16 14.48 1.48
CA LEU A 41 0.09 15.04 2.81
C LEU A 41 1.56 14.98 3.23
N LEU A 42 2.27 13.88 2.92
CA LEU A 42 3.66 13.62 3.33
C LEU A 42 4.69 13.86 2.23
N GLY A 43 4.28 13.91 0.96
CA GLY A 43 5.20 14.01 -0.17
C GLY A 43 5.77 12.66 -0.63
N PHE A 44 6.58 12.68 -1.70
CA PHE A 44 7.04 11.48 -2.40
C PHE A 44 7.86 10.54 -1.52
N THR A 45 8.87 11.08 -0.84
CA THR A 45 9.87 10.27 -0.13
C THR A 45 9.25 9.47 1.01
N ASP A 46 8.46 10.11 1.86
CA ASP A 46 7.84 9.45 3.01
C ASP A 46 6.70 8.51 2.59
N ASN A 47 5.94 8.88 1.53
CA ASN A 47 4.93 7.98 0.97
C ASN A 47 5.56 6.70 0.38
N LEU A 48 6.75 6.82 -0.24
CA LEU A 48 7.47 5.68 -0.78
C LEU A 48 8.01 4.76 0.33
N LYS A 49 8.43 5.31 1.48
CA LYS A 49 8.80 4.52 2.67
C LYS A 49 7.61 3.73 3.22
N ILE A 50 6.48 4.40 3.41
CA ILE A 50 5.24 3.76 3.90
C ILE A 50 4.80 2.65 2.96
N LEU A 51 4.81 2.92 1.64
CA LEU A 51 4.52 1.92 0.62
C LEU A 51 5.45 0.70 0.76
N THR A 52 6.75 0.93 0.82
CA THR A 52 7.73 -0.17 0.91
C THR A 52 7.53 -1.00 2.17
N MET A 53 7.35 -0.35 3.33
CA MET A 53 7.09 -1.04 4.60
C MET A 53 5.78 -1.82 4.58
N SER A 54 4.72 -1.25 4.00
CA SER A 54 3.43 -1.93 3.88
C SER A 54 3.51 -3.17 3.00
N VAL A 55 4.20 -3.08 1.84
CA VAL A 55 4.43 -4.22 0.95
C VAL A 55 5.25 -5.31 1.65
N LEU A 56 6.30 -4.94 2.38
CA LEU A 56 7.10 -5.89 3.16
C LEU A 56 6.26 -6.60 4.22
N LEU A 57 5.43 -5.86 4.96
CA LEU A 57 4.54 -6.40 5.97
C LEU A 57 3.51 -7.36 5.35
N THR A 58 2.85 -6.96 4.27
CA THR A 58 1.87 -7.80 3.56
C THR A 58 2.53 -9.03 2.95
N ALA A 59 3.71 -8.88 2.33
CA ALA A 59 4.46 -10.01 1.77
C ALA A 59 4.85 -11.00 2.87
N GLY A 60 5.40 -10.52 4.00
CA GLY A 60 5.72 -11.36 5.16
C GLY A 60 4.48 -12.09 5.70
N PHE A 61 3.37 -11.36 5.85
CA PHE A 61 2.12 -11.95 6.32
C PHE A 61 1.57 -12.99 5.34
N SER A 62 1.64 -12.75 4.03
CA SER A 62 1.23 -13.72 3.00
C SER A 62 2.07 -15.00 3.04
N VAL A 63 3.38 -14.88 3.27
CA VAL A 63 4.29 -16.02 3.39
C VAL A 63 3.95 -16.84 4.64
N ILE A 64 3.72 -16.18 5.77
CA ILE A 64 3.30 -16.85 7.01
C ILE A 64 1.95 -17.57 6.79
N LEU A 65 0.97 -16.90 6.19
CA LEU A 65 -0.36 -17.46 5.93
C LEU A 65 -0.32 -18.67 4.98
N MET A 66 0.62 -18.65 4.02
CA MET A 66 0.90 -19.76 3.12
C MET A 66 1.57 -20.94 3.84
N ILE A 67 2.49 -20.69 4.78
CA ILE A 67 3.12 -21.72 5.61
C ILE A 67 2.09 -22.39 6.54
N PHE A 68 1.16 -21.63 7.12
CA PHE A 68 0.09 -22.16 7.97
C PHE A 68 -1.02 -22.89 7.20
N GLY A 69 -0.94 -22.96 5.87
CA GLY A 69 -1.90 -23.70 5.03
C GLY A 69 -3.32 -23.13 5.03
N LYS A 70 -3.54 -21.96 5.62
CA LYS A 70 -4.86 -21.32 5.75
C LYS A 70 -5.19 -20.35 4.61
N CYS A 71 -4.30 -20.19 3.64
CA CYS A 71 -4.45 -19.24 2.55
C CYS A 71 -4.56 -19.94 1.19
N ARG A 72 -5.67 -19.74 0.48
CA ARG A 72 -5.78 -20.11 -0.94
C ARG A 72 -5.19 -18.96 -1.78
N LYS A 73 -4.71 -19.26 -2.99
CA LYS A 73 -4.17 -18.26 -3.96
C LYS A 73 -5.15 -17.12 -4.34
N ASP A 74 -6.37 -17.20 -3.86
CA ASP A 74 -7.49 -16.28 -4.10
C ASP A 74 -7.95 -15.53 -2.83
N THR A 75 -7.25 -15.69 -1.71
CA THR A 75 -7.57 -14.91 -0.51
C THR A 75 -7.05 -13.49 -0.71
N GLU A 76 -7.98 -12.57 -0.96
CA GLU A 76 -7.70 -11.14 -1.04
C GLU A 76 -7.31 -10.64 0.35
N LEU A 77 -6.03 -10.28 0.51
CA LEU A 77 -5.53 -9.72 1.75
C LEU A 77 -5.83 -8.22 1.75
N PRO A 78 -6.59 -7.70 2.74
CA PRO A 78 -6.79 -6.27 2.85
C PRO A 78 -5.44 -5.62 3.15
N PHE A 79 -4.99 -4.74 2.26
CA PHE A 79 -3.70 -4.05 2.38
C PHE A 79 -3.79 -2.89 3.39
N ALA A 80 -5.00 -2.40 3.65
CA ALA A 80 -5.34 -1.33 4.60
C ALA A 80 -4.69 -1.45 5.98
N PRO A 81 -4.83 -2.56 6.74
CA PRO A 81 -4.23 -2.70 8.06
C PRO A 81 -2.69 -2.66 8.03
N PHE A 82 -2.07 -3.19 6.98
CA PHE A 82 -0.60 -3.18 6.84
C PHE A 82 -0.09 -1.80 6.43
N LEU A 83 -0.83 -1.08 5.59
CA LEU A 83 -0.55 0.29 5.20
C LEU A 83 -0.68 1.24 6.39
N LEU A 84 -1.72 1.07 7.22
CA LEU A 84 -1.89 1.81 8.46
C LEU A 84 -0.77 1.49 9.47
N GLY A 85 -0.39 0.23 9.61
CA GLY A 85 0.75 -0.17 10.44
C GLY A 85 2.06 0.46 9.98
N ALA A 86 2.33 0.46 8.67
CA ALA A 86 3.51 1.10 8.09
C ALA A 86 3.49 2.62 8.29
N PHE A 87 2.32 3.25 8.18
CA PHE A 87 2.13 4.67 8.47
C PHE A 87 2.50 4.99 9.93
N LEU A 88 1.93 4.27 10.90
CA LEU A 88 2.19 4.50 12.33
C LEU A 88 3.65 4.26 12.75
N VAL A 89 4.36 3.35 12.07
CA VAL A 89 5.76 3.04 12.37
C VAL A 89 6.72 4.04 11.71
N THR A 90 6.34 4.61 10.56
CA THR A 90 7.23 5.45 9.73
C THR A 90 7.06 6.95 9.99
N VAL A 91 5.86 7.38 10.38
CA VAL A 91 5.52 8.79 10.71
C VAL A 91 6.02 9.19 12.09
#